data_AF-A0AA35RKL2-F1
#
_entry.id   AF-A0AA35RKL2-F1
#
_cell.length_a   1.000
_cell.length_b   1.000
_cell.length_c   1.000
_cell.angle_alpha   90.00
_cell.angle_beta   90.00
_cell.angle_gamma   90.00
#
_symmetry.space_group_name_H-M   'P 1'
#
loop_
_entity.id
_entity.type
_entity.pdbx_description
1 polymer ?
#
loop_
_entity_poly.entity_id
_entity_poly.type
_entity_poly.pdbx_seq_one_letter_code
_entity_poly.pdbx_strand_id
1 'polypeptide(L)'
;MMSHVVRLDSTQASSLCLHLYTSAHLLLSLSHANKVSVETRFLLGLVPFLSHTLRCHHDNSKGPSHRPDIQAMCLLSEMVGGVSDWSPWLLAFRNESLIPLLIQSVDERLKMQTDEALIEAILGVFVAMASSQPAAEALLVSGLLQVLSLPLASCLDNKLNPAPLTSKLPGTPVLKPHPPTTWSSVWQLSLRVAGLMCHTLSHLSLPSLLDLVGTHQLRITQGLDVMVAITSLSSLETTTSSLFFLCQLLRHRRQLCFSLPSFHDTALSAALSLLAAVATILCRRATLKHIVKTMHAAGLLPSNYCPPPTKRGCGKEGKEDIWTTGCGLNSALARLQSGLLSTLLSCIAIVQHFSPSLSDIVTATTQLDRDEYPCLFLPAVTPPTVDQTTPPSLGALTTCLSIGLELMRKVDPHQRVSGTPNKSKSPAKTPSSSKSPSKSPRPLTPAERQRQREAVAVMERSAVLCVGQSLCALASHAHSTHDLQLMSKELANELSTFCHSLLLILNRRNTSSASSQTPPTSYQEAWSGKAGLAFLETREQVVFRVTDSFSKQLLSFH
;
A
#
# COMPACT_ATOMS: atom_id res chain seq x y z
N MET A 1 42.84 -9.32 14.39
CA MET A 1 41.96 -10.24 13.63
C MET A 1 42.06 -10.09 12.11
N MET A 2 42.19 -8.87 11.54
CA MET A 2 42.40 -8.69 10.09
C MET A 2 43.61 -9.46 9.51
N SER A 3 44.71 -9.61 10.27
CA SER A 3 45.89 -10.36 9.82
C SER A 3 45.73 -11.88 9.81
N HIS A 4 44.74 -12.43 10.53
CA HIS A 4 44.54 -13.88 10.65
C HIS A 4 43.47 -14.44 9.71
N VAL A 5 42.49 -13.62 9.29
CA VAL A 5 41.45 -14.05 8.33
C VAL A 5 42.00 -14.17 6.90
N VAL A 6 43.02 -13.39 6.55
CA VAL A 6 43.68 -13.41 5.23
C VAL A 6 44.45 -14.72 4.95
N ARG A 7 44.63 -15.59 5.96
CA ARG A 7 45.38 -16.87 5.84
C ARG A 7 44.51 -18.13 5.94
N LEU A 8 43.18 -18.00 5.97
CA LEU A 8 42.27 -19.14 6.06
C LEU A 8 41.76 -19.56 4.68
N ASP A 9 41.57 -20.86 4.47
CA ASP A 9 40.90 -21.41 3.28
C ASP A 9 39.56 -20.69 3.05
N SER A 10 39.25 -20.38 1.78
CA SER A 10 38.11 -19.53 1.39
C SER A 10 36.76 -20.01 1.95
N THR A 11 36.61 -21.32 2.16
CA THR A 11 35.42 -21.95 2.73
C THR A 11 35.32 -21.73 4.25
N GLN A 12 36.42 -21.84 4.99
CA GLN A 12 36.45 -21.61 6.45
C GLN A 12 36.26 -20.13 6.77
N ALA A 13 36.86 -19.23 5.98
CA ALA A 13 36.65 -17.79 6.10
C ALA A 13 35.18 -17.41 5.86
N SER A 14 34.53 -17.99 4.84
CA SER A 14 33.11 -17.73 4.55
C SER A 14 32.17 -18.18 5.68
N SER A 15 32.45 -19.33 6.30
CA SER A 15 31.67 -19.85 7.43
C SER A 15 31.83 -18.99 8.69
N LEU A 16 33.05 -18.53 8.99
CA LEU A 16 33.30 -17.63 10.12
C LEU A 16 32.62 -16.28 9.94
N CYS A 17 32.66 -15.69 8.73
CA CYS A 17 31.92 -14.47 8.42
C CYS A 17 30.42 -14.66 8.59
N LEU A 18 29.87 -15.79 8.15
CA LEU A 18 28.45 -16.13 8.34
C LEU A 18 28.07 -16.16 9.82
N HIS A 19 28.87 -16.82 10.66
CA HIS A 19 28.64 -16.87 12.11
C HIS A 19 28.75 -15.48 12.76
N LEU A 20 29.71 -14.66 12.32
CA LEU A 20 29.84 -13.29 12.81
C LEU A 20 28.60 -12.45 12.46
N TYR A 21 28.14 -12.49 11.21
CA TYR A 21 27.01 -11.68 10.76
C TYR A 21 25.69 -12.12 11.36
N THR A 22 25.46 -13.43 11.47
CA THR A 22 24.28 -13.97 12.16
C THR A 22 24.28 -13.62 13.64
N SER A 23 25.43 -13.68 14.32
CA SER A 23 25.53 -13.26 15.72
C SER A 23 25.27 -11.76 15.88
N ALA A 24 25.82 -10.93 15.00
CA ALA A 24 25.58 -9.49 15.01
C ALA A 24 24.10 -9.14 14.72
N HIS A 25 23.47 -9.84 13.77
CA HIS A 25 22.05 -9.70 13.45
C HIS A 25 21.15 -10.05 14.64
N LEU A 26 21.45 -11.16 15.34
CA LEU A 26 20.72 -11.55 16.55
C LEU A 26 20.88 -10.52 17.67
N LEU A 27 22.08 -9.99 17.88
CA LEU A 27 22.33 -8.94 18.86
C LEU A 27 21.54 -7.67 18.53
N LEU A 28 21.51 -7.25 17.27
CA LEU A 28 20.70 -6.11 16.82
C LEU A 28 19.20 -6.35 17.01
N SER A 29 18.71 -7.52 16.61
CA SER A 29 17.30 -7.90 16.78
C SER A 29 16.87 -7.91 18.25
N LEU A 30 17.72 -8.44 19.14
CA LEU A 30 17.49 -8.43 20.59
C LEU A 30 17.56 -7.01 21.17
N SER A 31 18.48 -6.19 20.66
CA SER A 31 18.61 -4.79 21.09
C SER A 31 17.36 -3.98 20.72
N HIS A 32 16.80 -4.18 19.52
CA HIS A 32 15.55 -3.56 19.08
C HIS A 32 14.35 -4.05 19.91
N ALA A 33 14.28 -5.34 20.21
CA ALA A 33 13.22 -5.90 21.04
C ALA A 33 13.25 -5.34 22.47
N ASN A 34 14.44 -5.17 23.04
CA ASN A 34 14.65 -4.71 24.42
C ASN A 34 14.85 -3.19 24.55
N LYS A 35 14.81 -2.43 23.44
CA LYS A 35 15.09 -0.99 23.36
C LYS A 35 16.44 -0.59 23.99
N VAL A 36 17.44 -1.45 23.89
CA VAL A 36 18.81 -1.17 24.37
C VAL A 36 19.62 -0.64 23.20
N SER A 37 20.28 0.51 23.36
CA SER A 37 21.12 1.08 22.30
C SER A 37 22.46 0.34 22.23
N VAL A 38 22.76 -0.26 21.08
CA VAL A 38 24.11 -0.76 20.77
C VAL A 38 25.06 0.41 20.56
N GLU A 39 26.29 0.33 21.08
CA GLU A 39 27.28 1.40 20.94
C GLU A 39 27.65 1.61 19.46
N THR A 40 27.48 2.83 18.95
CA THR A 40 27.71 3.18 17.54
C THR A 40 29.14 2.84 17.07
N ARG A 41 30.12 2.89 17.97
CA ARG A 41 31.52 2.52 17.68
C ARG A 41 31.67 1.05 17.28
N PHE A 42 30.94 0.15 17.92
CA PHE A 42 30.97 -1.27 17.57
C PHE A 42 30.40 -1.51 16.17
N LEU A 43 29.28 -0.85 15.86
CA LEU A 43 28.64 -0.94 14.54
C LEU A 43 29.54 -0.37 13.42
N LEU A 44 30.16 0.78 13.65
CA LEU A 44 31.12 1.36 12.69
C LEU A 44 32.34 0.46 12.48
N GLY A 45 32.78 -0.26 13.51
CA GLY A 45 33.87 -1.24 13.41
C GLY A 45 33.58 -2.44 12.50
N LEU A 46 32.30 -2.73 12.21
CA LEU A 46 31.91 -3.80 11.28
C LEU A 46 31.97 -3.37 9.81
N VAL A 47 31.92 -2.06 9.51
CA VAL A 47 31.88 -1.53 8.15
C VAL A 47 33.06 -2.00 7.27
N PRO A 48 34.33 -2.01 7.75
CA PRO A 48 35.46 -2.53 6.96
C PRO A 48 35.34 -4.02 6.63
N PHE A 49 34.79 -4.83 7.55
CA PHE A 49 34.58 -6.26 7.32
C PHE A 49 33.51 -6.52 6.25
N LEU A 50 32.43 -5.73 6.28
CA LEU A 50 31.35 -5.79 5.29
C LEU A 50 31.85 -5.35 3.91
N SER A 51 32.60 -4.24 3.84
CA SER A 51 33.26 -3.74 2.62
C SER A 51 34.20 -4.81 2.04
N HIS A 52 35.06 -5.40 2.87
CA HIS A 52 35.99 -6.44 2.44
C HIS A 52 35.27 -7.69 1.90
N THR A 53 34.22 -8.14 2.57
CA THR A 53 33.42 -9.29 2.12
C THR A 53 32.82 -9.04 0.74
N LEU A 54 32.30 -7.83 0.50
CA LEU A 54 31.73 -7.48 -0.79
C LEU A 54 32.79 -7.41 -1.90
N ARG A 55 33.98 -6.85 -1.62
CA ARG A 55 35.11 -6.84 -2.58
C ARG A 55 35.57 -8.25 -2.95
N CYS A 56 35.77 -9.13 -1.95
CA CYS A 56 36.20 -10.51 -2.22
C CYS A 56 35.19 -11.34 -3.03
N HIS A 57 33.91 -11.03 -2.91
CA HIS A 57 32.84 -11.66 -3.71
C HIS A 57 32.60 -10.99 -5.06
N HIS A 58 33.00 -9.73 -5.22
CA HIS A 58 33.01 -9.06 -6.51
C HIS A 58 34.03 -9.71 -7.45
N ASP A 59 35.20 -10.09 -6.93
CA ASP A 59 36.29 -10.68 -7.74
C ASP A 59 36.11 -12.19 -8.01
N ASN A 60 35.33 -12.91 -7.20
CA ASN A 60 35.15 -14.37 -7.33
C ASN A 60 33.82 -14.75 -8.00
N SER A 61 33.87 -15.08 -9.29
CA SER A 61 32.73 -15.51 -10.11
C SER A 61 32.22 -16.95 -9.84
N LYS A 62 32.92 -17.73 -9.00
CA LYS A 62 32.48 -19.05 -8.53
C LYS A 62 32.09 -18.94 -7.07
N GLY A 63 30.81 -18.70 -6.81
CA GLY A 63 30.32 -18.48 -5.46
C GLY A 63 30.56 -19.68 -4.53
N PRO A 64 31.02 -19.47 -3.28
CA PRO A 64 30.98 -20.51 -2.25
C PRO A 64 29.54 -20.96 -1.96
N SER A 65 29.34 -22.19 -1.49
CA SER A 65 28.02 -22.74 -1.13
C SER A 65 27.26 -21.92 -0.06
N HIS A 66 27.98 -21.10 0.70
CA HIS A 66 27.42 -20.11 1.63
C HIS A 66 27.57 -18.71 1.02
N ARG A 67 26.50 -17.90 1.06
CA ARG A 67 26.45 -16.52 0.52
C ARG A 67 26.56 -15.49 1.68
N PRO A 68 27.77 -15.27 2.24
CA PRO A 68 27.96 -14.29 3.31
C PRO A 68 27.81 -12.84 2.83
N ASP A 69 27.94 -12.60 1.53
CA ASP A 69 27.68 -11.33 0.83
C ASP A 69 26.26 -10.83 1.06
N ILE A 70 25.25 -11.70 0.88
CA ILE A 70 23.84 -11.33 1.07
C ILE A 70 23.56 -11.01 2.53
N GLN A 71 24.04 -11.84 3.46
CA GLN A 71 23.84 -11.61 4.90
C GLN A 71 24.57 -10.34 5.38
N ALA A 72 25.76 -10.05 4.86
CA ALA A 72 26.47 -8.82 5.13
C ALA A 72 25.64 -7.59 4.73
N MET A 73 25.02 -7.62 3.55
CA MET A 73 24.19 -6.50 3.08
C MET A 73 22.87 -6.37 3.86
N CYS A 74 22.22 -7.48 4.21
CA CYS A 74 21.06 -7.45 5.10
C CYS A 74 21.41 -6.87 6.47
N LEU A 75 22.54 -7.27 7.06
CA LEU A 75 23.04 -6.71 8.31
C LEU A 75 23.34 -5.21 8.18
N LEU A 76 24.00 -4.79 7.10
CA LEU A 76 24.27 -3.38 6.83
C LEU A 76 22.98 -2.56 6.72
N SER A 77 21.95 -3.10 6.05
CA SER A 77 20.65 -2.44 5.91
C SER A 77 19.98 -2.18 7.26
N GLU A 78 19.99 -3.17 8.15
CA GLU A 78 19.45 -3.02 9.51
C GLU A 78 20.27 -2.05 10.37
N MET A 79 21.61 -2.15 10.31
CA MET A 79 22.52 -1.24 11.00
C MET A 79 22.27 0.21 10.61
N VAL A 80 22.08 0.45 9.30
CA VAL A 80 21.83 1.77 8.73
C VAL A 80 20.41 2.27 9.03
N GLY A 81 19.42 1.38 9.06
CA GLY A 81 18.03 1.75 9.34
C GLY A 81 17.80 2.35 10.75
N GLY A 82 18.71 2.10 11.69
CA GLY A 82 18.67 2.62 13.06
C GLY A 82 19.48 3.89 13.31
N VAL A 83 20.09 4.50 12.29
CA VAL A 83 21.05 5.61 12.47
C VAL A 83 20.34 6.95 12.68
N SER A 84 20.66 7.62 13.79
CA SER A 84 20.23 8.98 14.08
C SER A 84 21.24 10.04 13.62
N ASP A 85 22.53 9.89 13.94
CA ASP A 85 23.61 10.78 13.49
C ASP A 85 24.42 10.11 12.37
N TRP A 86 24.37 10.70 11.19
CA TRP A 86 25.00 10.19 9.97
C TRP A 86 26.45 10.63 9.79
N SER A 87 26.93 11.62 10.54
CA SER A 87 28.28 12.18 10.39
C SER A 87 29.40 11.12 10.51
N PRO A 88 29.43 10.27 11.56
CA PRO A 88 30.48 9.25 11.68
C PRO A 88 30.29 8.09 10.68
N TRP A 89 29.06 7.82 10.25
CA TRP A 89 28.75 6.78 9.26
C TRP A 89 29.22 7.16 7.86
N LEU A 90 28.95 8.40 7.44
CA LEU A 90 29.41 8.91 6.16
C LEU A 90 30.94 8.98 6.09
N LEU A 91 31.61 9.30 7.20
CA LEU A 91 33.08 9.24 7.28
C LEU A 91 33.59 7.80 7.11
N ALA A 92 33.00 6.83 7.81
CA ALA A 92 33.37 5.42 7.67
C ALA A 92 33.11 4.90 6.25
N PHE A 93 31.96 5.23 5.65
CA PHE A 93 31.64 4.85 4.27
C PHE A 93 32.56 5.50 3.25
N ARG A 94 32.99 6.74 3.49
CA ARG A 94 33.97 7.43 2.65
C ARG A 94 35.34 6.78 2.74
N ASN A 95 35.80 6.42 3.94
CA ASN A 95 37.11 5.77 4.15
C ASN A 95 37.18 4.42 3.43
N GLU A 96 36.09 3.66 3.46
CA GLU A 96 35.99 2.35 2.80
C GLU A 96 35.49 2.39 1.36
N SER A 97 35.24 3.59 0.81
CA SER A 97 34.60 3.82 -0.50
C SER A 97 33.37 2.93 -0.72
N LEU A 98 32.56 2.75 0.32
CA LEU A 98 31.50 1.74 0.34
C LEU A 98 30.35 2.09 -0.62
N ILE A 99 29.90 3.36 -0.63
CA ILE A 99 28.79 3.78 -1.50
C ILE A 99 29.13 3.58 -2.99
N PRO A 100 30.29 4.06 -3.51
CA PRO A 100 30.69 3.76 -4.88
C PRO A 100 30.78 2.26 -5.18
N LEU A 101 31.33 1.47 -4.25
CA LEU A 101 31.46 0.02 -4.42
C LEU A 101 30.09 -0.68 -4.55
N LEU A 102 29.10 -0.26 -3.75
CA LEU A 102 27.74 -0.78 -3.81
C LEU A 102 27.07 -0.42 -5.14
N ILE A 103 27.19 0.84 -5.59
CA ILE A 103 26.60 1.32 -6.85
C ILE A 103 27.23 0.60 -8.04
N GLN A 104 28.56 0.50 -8.08
CA GLN A 104 29.28 -0.24 -9.12
C GLN A 104 28.88 -1.72 -9.13
N SER A 105 28.76 -2.34 -7.95
CA SER A 105 28.34 -3.73 -7.82
C SER A 105 26.94 -3.99 -8.36
N VAL A 106 26.01 -3.03 -8.24
CA VAL A 106 24.67 -3.11 -8.82
C VAL A 106 24.72 -2.87 -10.31
N ASP A 107 25.44 -1.85 -10.78
CA ASP A 107 25.54 -1.50 -12.21
C ASP A 107 26.08 -2.67 -13.04
N GLU A 108 27.21 -3.27 -12.62
CA GLU A 108 27.80 -4.40 -13.32
C GLU A 108 26.88 -5.62 -13.34
N ARG A 109 26.21 -5.93 -12.22
CA ARG A 109 25.31 -7.09 -12.12
C ARG A 109 24.01 -6.89 -12.88
N LEU A 110 23.50 -5.66 -12.97
CA LEU A 110 22.37 -5.32 -13.85
C LEU A 110 22.74 -5.51 -15.32
N LYS A 111 23.94 -5.07 -15.73
CA LYS A 111 24.46 -5.26 -17.09
C LYS A 111 24.67 -6.73 -17.42
N MET A 112 25.20 -7.51 -16.48
CA MET A 112 25.44 -8.95 -16.63
C MET A 112 24.18 -9.81 -16.43
N GLN A 113 23.11 -9.24 -15.87
CA GLN A 113 21.85 -9.91 -15.54
C GLN A 113 22.01 -11.13 -14.62
N THR A 114 22.90 -11.01 -13.63
CA THR A 114 23.26 -12.07 -12.66
C THR A 114 23.03 -11.62 -11.22
N ASP A 115 22.95 -12.57 -10.28
CA ASP A 115 22.94 -12.33 -8.83
C ASP A 115 21.83 -11.38 -8.31
N GLU A 116 20.59 -11.61 -8.74
CA GLU A 116 19.40 -10.87 -8.30
C GLU A 116 19.25 -10.74 -6.77
N ALA A 117 19.56 -11.79 -6.01
CA ALA A 117 19.43 -11.80 -4.55
C ALA A 117 20.42 -10.83 -3.87
N LEU A 118 21.60 -10.64 -4.45
CA LEU A 118 22.57 -9.66 -3.97
C LEU A 118 22.14 -8.24 -4.36
N ILE A 119 21.62 -8.05 -5.57
CA ILE A 119 21.04 -6.75 -5.99
C ILE A 119 19.91 -6.37 -5.04
N GLU A 120 19.00 -7.28 -4.72
CA GLU A 120 17.91 -7.06 -3.78
C GLU A 120 18.43 -6.63 -2.40
N ALA A 121 19.45 -7.32 -1.86
CA ALA A 121 20.04 -6.98 -0.58
C ALA A 121 20.72 -5.61 -0.57
N ILE A 122 21.45 -5.24 -1.64
CA ILE A 122 22.07 -3.91 -1.78
C ILE A 122 21.01 -2.82 -1.91
N LEU A 123 19.95 -3.06 -2.71
CA LEU A 123 18.82 -2.12 -2.80
C LEU A 123 18.14 -1.94 -1.43
N GLY A 124 18.08 -2.98 -0.60
CA GLY A 124 17.63 -2.89 0.80
C GLY A 124 18.46 -1.88 1.61
N VAL A 125 19.79 -1.91 1.48
CA VAL A 125 20.67 -0.90 2.11
C VAL A 125 20.34 0.50 1.60
N PHE A 126 20.14 0.67 0.29
CA PHE A 126 19.76 1.97 -0.28
C PHE A 126 18.40 2.46 0.20
N VAL A 127 17.41 1.57 0.42
CA VAL A 127 16.12 1.93 1.02
C VAL A 127 16.30 2.50 2.43
N ALA A 128 17.14 1.85 3.25
CA ALA A 128 17.45 2.32 4.60
C ALA A 128 18.16 3.69 4.57
N MET A 129 19.15 3.85 3.69
CA MET A 129 19.87 5.12 3.50
C MET A 129 18.97 6.25 2.97
N ALA A 130 18.12 5.97 1.98
CA ALA A 130 17.26 6.97 1.33
C ALA A 130 16.21 7.59 2.28
N SER A 131 15.97 6.96 3.43
CA SER A 131 15.06 7.46 4.47
C SER A 131 15.65 8.63 5.27
N SER A 132 16.96 8.88 5.19
CA SER A 132 17.65 9.98 5.85
C SER A 132 18.22 10.96 4.83
N GLN A 133 18.06 12.26 5.07
CA GLN A 133 18.51 13.31 4.15
C GLN A 133 20.03 13.27 3.83
N PRO A 134 20.96 13.31 4.80
CA PRO A 134 22.41 13.32 4.50
C PRO A 134 22.90 12.07 3.75
N ALA A 135 22.27 10.93 4.02
CA ALA A 135 22.59 9.67 3.33
C ALA A 135 22.00 9.63 1.91
N ALA A 136 20.78 10.10 1.73
CA ALA A 136 20.15 10.23 0.42
C ALA A 136 20.93 11.20 -0.48
N GLU A 137 21.44 12.32 0.06
CA GLU A 137 22.30 13.26 -0.67
C GLU A 137 23.59 12.57 -1.15
N ALA A 138 24.24 11.77 -0.30
CA ALA A 138 25.42 11.00 -0.68
C ALA A 138 25.13 9.98 -1.80
N LEU A 139 23.96 9.33 -1.79
CA LEU A 139 23.52 8.43 -2.85
C LEU A 139 23.24 9.17 -4.18
N LEU A 140 22.63 10.36 -4.09
CA LEU A 140 22.35 11.20 -5.26
C LEU A 140 23.65 11.65 -5.94
N VAL A 141 24.61 12.17 -5.16
CA VAL A 141 25.92 12.62 -5.67
C VAL A 141 26.71 11.46 -6.26
N SER A 142 26.56 10.26 -5.72
CA SER A 142 27.22 9.05 -6.23
C SER A 142 26.57 8.47 -7.50
N GLY A 143 25.49 9.09 -8.02
CA GLY A 143 24.89 8.71 -9.30
C GLY A 143 23.94 7.51 -9.25
N LEU A 144 23.41 7.14 -8.08
CA LEU A 144 22.53 5.96 -7.94
C LEU A 144 21.35 5.97 -8.92
N LEU A 145 20.67 7.10 -9.09
CA LEU A 145 19.51 7.22 -9.97
C LEU A 145 19.84 6.98 -11.46
N GLN A 146 21.08 7.24 -11.88
CA GLN A 146 21.53 6.96 -13.24
C GLN A 146 21.68 5.45 -13.50
N VAL A 147 22.13 4.70 -12.49
CA VAL A 147 22.20 3.23 -12.57
C VAL A 147 20.80 2.61 -12.59
N LEU A 148 19.85 3.22 -11.87
CA LEU A 148 18.45 2.78 -11.86
C LEU A 148 17.65 3.19 -13.11
N SER A 149 18.12 4.15 -13.91
CA SER A 149 17.43 4.53 -15.15
C SER A 149 17.78 3.61 -16.32
N LEU A 150 19.06 3.51 -16.70
CA LEU A 150 19.49 2.85 -17.94
C LEU A 150 19.82 1.34 -17.79
N PRO A 151 20.80 0.92 -16.95
CA PRO A 151 21.10 -0.50 -16.73
C PRO A 151 19.88 -1.32 -16.33
N LEU A 152 19.07 -0.78 -15.40
CA LEU A 152 17.86 -1.46 -14.96
C LEU A 152 16.86 -1.65 -16.10
N ALA A 153 16.62 -0.63 -16.93
CA ALA A 153 15.68 -0.73 -18.06
C ALA A 153 16.07 -1.89 -19.00
N SER A 154 17.35 -1.96 -19.37
CA SER A 154 17.87 -3.03 -20.24
C SER A 154 17.71 -4.43 -19.64
N CYS A 155 17.87 -4.56 -18.32
CA CYS A 155 17.71 -5.83 -17.63
C CYS A 155 16.24 -6.25 -17.56
N LEU A 156 15.35 -5.32 -17.18
CA LEU A 156 13.93 -5.61 -17.04
C LEU A 156 13.29 -5.93 -18.40
N ASP A 157 13.73 -5.29 -19.49
CA ASP A 157 13.23 -5.59 -20.84
C ASP A 157 13.49 -7.03 -21.26
N ASN A 158 14.62 -7.61 -20.84
CA ASN A 158 14.94 -9.00 -21.14
C ASN A 158 14.31 -10.01 -20.15
N LYS A 159 14.09 -9.62 -18.89
CA LYS A 159 13.70 -10.54 -17.81
C LYS A 159 12.22 -10.51 -17.43
N LEU A 160 11.54 -9.38 -17.62
CA LEU A 160 10.16 -9.17 -17.18
C LEU A 160 9.17 -8.94 -18.32
N ASN A 161 9.63 -8.51 -19.50
CA ASN A 161 8.72 -8.45 -20.65
C ASN A 161 8.56 -9.86 -21.24
N PRO A 162 7.33 -10.29 -21.55
CA PRO A 162 7.14 -11.53 -22.27
C PRO A 162 7.83 -11.39 -23.63
N ALA A 163 8.72 -12.33 -23.96
CA ALA A 163 9.05 -12.55 -25.37
C ALA A 163 7.71 -12.80 -26.09
N PRO A 164 7.42 -12.12 -27.21
CA PRO A 164 6.26 -12.45 -28.01
C PRO A 164 6.43 -13.90 -28.46
N LEU A 165 5.71 -14.83 -27.83
CA LEU A 165 5.59 -16.17 -28.34
C LEU A 165 4.88 -16.05 -29.67
N THR A 166 5.65 -16.17 -30.76
CA THR A 166 5.11 -16.50 -32.08
C THR A 166 4.55 -17.92 -31.98
N SER A 167 3.39 -18.10 -31.35
CA SER A 167 2.67 -19.36 -31.44
C SER A 167 2.00 -19.40 -32.80
N LYS A 168 2.39 -20.37 -33.63
CA LYS A 168 1.66 -20.77 -34.83
C LYS A 168 0.30 -21.35 -34.43
N LEU A 169 -0.67 -20.51 -34.07
CA LEU A 169 -2.12 -20.83 -34.12
C LEU A 169 -2.94 -19.54 -33.90
N PRO A 170 -3.96 -19.25 -34.73
CA PRO A 170 -4.79 -18.07 -34.57
C PRO A 170 -5.90 -18.32 -33.54
N GLY A 171 -6.02 -17.45 -32.54
CA GLY A 171 -7.15 -17.39 -31.61
C GLY A 171 -6.74 -17.31 -30.15
N THR A 172 -6.74 -16.09 -29.61
CA THR A 172 -6.54 -15.70 -28.20
C THR A 172 -5.16 -15.96 -27.58
N PRO A 173 -4.37 -14.90 -27.27
CA PRO A 173 -3.18 -15.04 -26.44
C PRO A 173 -3.63 -15.31 -25.00
N VAL A 174 -3.60 -16.56 -24.57
CA VAL A 174 -3.62 -16.87 -23.13
C VAL A 174 -2.24 -16.52 -22.61
N LEU A 175 -2.09 -15.32 -22.05
CA LEU A 175 -0.96 -14.97 -21.19
C LEU A 175 -0.97 -15.96 -20.01
N LYS A 176 -0.11 -16.98 -20.07
CA LYS A 176 0.15 -17.77 -18.87
C LYS A 176 0.77 -16.82 -17.85
N PRO A 177 0.19 -16.66 -16.65
CA PRO A 177 0.81 -15.86 -15.61
C PRO A 177 2.14 -16.51 -15.27
N HIS A 178 3.24 -15.84 -15.60
CA HIS A 178 4.57 -16.29 -15.23
C HIS A 178 4.70 -16.25 -13.70
N PRO A 179 5.41 -17.22 -13.10
CA PRO A 179 5.68 -17.18 -11.66
C PRO A 179 6.36 -15.85 -11.32
N PRO A 180 6.14 -15.33 -10.10
CA PRO A 180 6.81 -14.10 -9.66
C PRO A 180 8.32 -14.29 -9.82
N THR A 181 8.92 -13.52 -10.71
CA THR A 181 10.36 -13.51 -10.84
C THR A 181 10.92 -12.65 -9.71
N THR A 182 12.03 -13.09 -9.15
CA THR A 182 12.95 -12.35 -8.28
C THR A 182 13.40 -11.01 -8.87
N TRP A 183 13.29 -10.81 -10.19
CA TRP A 183 13.48 -9.49 -10.81
C TRP A 183 12.35 -8.49 -10.50
N SER A 184 11.16 -8.98 -10.10
CA SER A 184 10.07 -8.13 -9.63
C SER A 184 10.39 -7.46 -8.30
N SER A 185 11.09 -8.14 -7.37
CA SER A 185 11.52 -7.54 -6.09
C SER A 185 12.57 -6.46 -6.32
N VAL A 186 13.53 -6.71 -7.22
CA VAL A 186 14.52 -5.70 -7.66
C VAL A 186 13.83 -4.44 -8.19
N TRP A 187 12.85 -4.59 -9.07
CA TRP A 187 12.04 -3.47 -9.57
C TRP A 187 11.30 -2.73 -8.44
N GLN A 188 10.60 -3.46 -7.57
CA GLN A 188 9.87 -2.89 -6.43
C GLN A 188 10.78 -2.04 -5.52
N LEU A 189 11.94 -2.58 -5.15
CA LEU A 189 12.90 -1.88 -4.30
C LEU A 189 13.50 -0.67 -5.01
N SER A 190 13.78 -0.75 -6.32
CA SER A 190 14.28 0.40 -7.09
C SER A 190 13.29 1.58 -7.07
N LEU A 191 11.99 1.31 -7.28
CA LEU A 191 10.93 2.31 -7.17
C LEU A 191 10.79 2.83 -5.74
N ARG A 192 10.97 1.96 -4.74
CA ARG A 192 10.92 2.35 -3.33
C ARG A 192 12.06 3.30 -2.97
N VAL A 193 13.28 3.03 -3.42
CA VAL A 193 14.44 3.92 -3.28
C VAL A 193 14.17 5.27 -3.95
N ALA A 194 13.75 5.26 -5.21
CA ALA A 194 13.44 6.48 -5.96
C ALA A 194 12.35 7.32 -5.26
N GLY A 195 11.29 6.68 -4.78
CA GLY A 195 10.21 7.35 -4.04
C GLY A 195 10.66 7.92 -2.69
N LEU A 196 11.51 7.21 -1.95
CA LEU A 196 12.07 7.73 -0.69
C LEU A 196 13.01 8.91 -0.94
N MET A 197 13.88 8.83 -1.97
CA MET A 197 14.74 9.94 -2.36
C MET A 197 13.93 11.17 -2.84
N CYS A 198 12.80 10.96 -3.52
CA CYS A 198 11.86 12.04 -3.85
C CYS A 198 11.27 12.67 -2.59
N HIS A 199 10.87 11.84 -1.61
CA HIS A 199 10.32 12.31 -0.35
C HIS A 199 11.32 13.10 0.49
N THR A 200 12.55 12.61 0.63
CA THR A 200 13.57 13.18 1.53
C THR A 200 14.34 14.34 0.92
N LEU A 201 14.69 14.26 -0.36
CA LEU A 201 15.47 15.29 -1.05
C LEU A 201 14.60 16.31 -1.79
N SER A 202 13.31 16.02 -1.99
CA SER A 202 12.36 16.88 -2.68
C SER A 202 12.85 17.32 -4.07
N HIS A 203 13.10 18.62 -4.27
CA HIS A 203 13.52 19.18 -5.55
C HIS A 203 14.95 18.81 -5.97
N LEU A 204 15.83 18.42 -5.04
CA LEU A 204 17.23 18.11 -5.36
C LEU A 204 17.37 16.85 -6.22
N SER A 205 16.54 15.84 -5.98
CA SER A 205 16.55 14.57 -6.73
C SER A 205 15.70 14.62 -8.00
N LEU A 206 14.89 15.67 -8.17
CA LEU A 206 13.85 15.70 -9.18
C LEU A 206 14.36 15.57 -10.63
N PRO A 207 15.45 16.23 -11.06
CA PRO A 207 15.94 16.07 -12.44
C PRO A 207 16.26 14.62 -12.78
N SER A 208 17.05 13.95 -11.93
CA SER A 208 17.42 12.54 -12.11
C SER A 208 16.23 11.58 -11.96
N LEU A 209 15.24 11.94 -11.16
CA LEU A 209 13.99 11.18 -11.05
C LEU A 209 13.13 11.32 -12.31
N LEU A 210 13.10 12.48 -12.95
CA LEU A 210 12.39 12.68 -14.22
C LEU A 210 13.04 11.87 -15.34
N ASP A 211 14.38 11.77 -15.36
CA ASP A 211 15.09 10.88 -16.30
C ASP A 211 14.69 9.42 -16.09
N LEU A 212 14.65 8.97 -14.82
CA LEU A 212 14.21 7.62 -14.46
C LEU A 212 12.75 7.35 -14.85
N VAL A 213 11.85 8.32 -14.61
CA VAL A 213 10.45 8.22 -15.06
C VAL A 213 10.43 8.11 -16.57
N GLY A 214 11.20 8.94 -17.29
CA GLY A 214 11.34 8.93 -18.74
C GLY A 214 11.73 7.56 -19.29
N THR A 215 12.67 6.85 -18.67
CA THR A 215 13.09 5.51 -19.10
C THR A 215 12.08 4.41 -18.77
N HIS A 216 11.28 4.58 -17.70
CA HIS A 216 10.41 3.51 -17.18
C HIS A 216 8.90 3.81 -17.26
N GLN A 217 8.48 4.79 -18.06
CA GLN A 217 7.08 5.23 -18.16
C GLN A 217 6.11 4.06 -18.33
N LEU A 218 6.38 3.21 -19.32
CA LEU A 218 5.53 2.09 -19.70
C LEU A 218 5.39 1.05 -18.58
N ARG A 219 6.48 0.78 -17.84
CA ARG A 219 6.45 -0.17 -16.71
C ARG A 219 5.70 0.40 -15.52
N ILE A 220 5.90 1.68 -15.21
CA ILE A 220 5.18 2.34 -14.12
C ILE A 220 3.67 2.30 -14.43
N THR A 221 3.26 2.63 -15.66
CA THR A 221 1.84 2.59 -16.06
C THR A 221 1.28 1.17 -16.10
N GLN A 222 2.05 0.16 -16.57
CA GLN A 222 1.64 -1.24 -16.52
C GLN A 222 1.47 -1.75 -15.08
N GLY A 223 2.30 -1.28 -14.15
CA GLY A 223 2.15 -1.59 -12.73
C GLY A 223 0.84 -1.07 -12.13
N LEU A 224 0.19 -0.09 -12.76
CA LEU A 224 -1.11 0.45 -12.35
C LEU A 224 -2.30 -0.29 -12.96
N ASP A 225 -2.08 -1.26 -13.85
CA ASP A 225 -3.16 -2.07 -14.41
C ASP A 225 -3.74 -3.02 -13.34
N VAL A 226 -5.06 -2.96 -13.14
CA VAL A 226 -5.75 -3.84 -12.18
C VAL A 226 -5.57 -5.32 -12.49
N MET A 227 -5.49 -5.70 -13.77
CA MET A 227 -5.33 -7.09 -14.18
C MET A 227 -3.97 -7.62 -13.72
N VAL A 228 -2.94 -6.79 -13.81
CA VAL A 228 -1.61 -7.07 -13.26
C VAL A 228 -1.68 -7.14 -11.74
N ALA A 229 -2.35 -6.19 -11.07
CA ALA A 229 -2.46 -6.15 -9.61
C ALA A 229 -3.12 -7.41 -9.01
N ILE A 230 -4.10 -8.00 -9.68
CA ILE A 230 -4.82 -9.20 -9.21
C ILE A 230 -4.25 -10.53 -9.70
N THR A 231 -3.11 -10.51 -10.41
CA THR A 231 -2.49 -11.74 -10.94
C THR A 231 -1.81 -12.56 -9.85
N SER A 232 -1.09 -11.91 -8.92
CA SER A 232 -0.35 -12.56 -7.83
C SER A 232 -0.20 -11.62 -6.62
N LEU A 233 0.21 -12.14 -5.47
CA LEU A 233 0.51 -11.28 -4.31
C LEU A 233 1.77 -10.41 -4.55
N SER A 234 2.76 -10.91 -5.29
CA SER A 234 3.96 -10.15 -5.64
C SER A 234 3.65 -9.02 -6.63
N SER A 235 2.77 -9.26 -7.61
CA SER A 235 2.36 -8.20 -8.54
C SER A 235 1.57 -7.09 -7.85
N LEU A 236 0.78 -7.40 -6.82
CA LEU A 236 0.14 -6.41 -5.96
C LEU A 236 1.17 -5.53 -5.20
N GLU A 237 2.28 -6.11 -4.77
CA GLU A 237 3.39 -5.38 -4.15
C GLU A 237 4.11 -4.47 -5.17
N THR A 238 4.19 -4.89 -6.44
CA THR A 238 4.66 -4.06 -7.57
C THR A 238 3.75 -2.86 -7.81
N THR A 239 2.43 -3.08 -7.86
CA THR A 239 1.44 -2.00 -7.98
C THR A 239 1.54 -1.03 -6.80
N THR A 240 1.68 -1.54 -5.58
CA THR A 240 1.82 -0.72 -4.37
C THR A 240 3.09 0.15 -4.42
N SER A 241 4.21 -0.41 -4.87
CA SER A 241 5.47 0.32 -5.01
C SER A 241 5.41 1.41 -6.09
N SER A 242 4.72 1.12 -7.20
CA SER A 242 4.48 2.07 -8.29
C SER A 242 3.61 3.24 -7.85
N LEU A 243 2.52 2.96 -7.13
CA LEU A 243 1.66 3.99 -6.54
C LEU A 243 2.38 4.83 -5.49
N PHE A 244 3.21 4.20 -4.64
CA PHE A 244 4.02 4.93 -3.67
C PHE A 244 4.95 5.94 -4.35
N PHE A 245 5.70 5.48 -5.37
CA PHE A 245 6.59 6.34 -6.14
C PHE A 245 5.84 7.49 -6.81
N LEU A 246 4.75 7.18 -7.52
CA LEU A 246 3.90 8.17 -8.19
C LEU A 246 3.34 9.21 -7.21
N CYS A 247 2.88 8.78 -6.03
CA CYS A 247 2.39 9.68 -4.99
C CYS A 247 3.47 10.65 -4.49
N GLN A 248 4.73 10.21 -4.36
CA GLN A 248 5.82 11.12 -3.99
C GLN A 248 6.14 12.10 -5.11
N LEU A 249 6.17 11.64 -6.37
CA LEU A 249 6.44 12.47 -7.53
C LEU A 249 5.38 13.57 -7.74
N LEU A 250 4.11 13.23 -7.52
CA LEU A 250 2.98 14.16 -7.67
C LEU A 250 2.95 15.29 -6.63
N ARG A 251 3.76 15.22 -5.57
CA ARG A 251 4.02 16.39 -4.70
C ARG A 251 4.66 17.53 -5.50
N HIS A 252 5.37 17.20 -6.58
CA HIS A 252 6.00 18.13 -7.51
C HIS A 252 5.25 18.16 -8.86
N ARG A 253 3.91 18.02 -8.84
CA ARG A 253 3.07 17.89 -10.05
C ARG A 253 3.36 18.92 -11.14
N ARG A 254 3.56 20.20 -10.81
CA ARG A 254 3.77 21.26 -11.80
C ARG A 254 5.01 21.01 -12.65
N GLN A 255 6.08 20.51 -12.03
CA GLN A 255 7.32 20.15 -12.70
C GLN A 255 7.15 18.86 -13.51
N LEU A 256 6.41 17.87 -12.99
CA LEU A 256 6.09 16.65 -13.72
C LEU A 256 5.26 16.93 -14.99
N CYS A 257 4.18 17.71 -14.87
CA CYS A 257 3.33 18.11 -16.00
C CYS A 257 4.11 18.88 -17.06
N PHE A 258 5.04 19.74 -16.65
CA PHE A 258 5.89 20.50 -17.57
C PHE A 258 6.89 19.60 -18.30
N SER A 259 7.56 18.69 -17.59
CA SER A 259 8.61 17.85 -18.18
C SER A 259 8.06 16.65 -18.95
N LEU A 260 6.99 16.01 -18.48
CA LEU A 260 6.45 14.75 -19.00
C LEU A 260 4.90 14.76 -19.03
N PRO A 261 4.27 15.60 -19.87
CA PRO A 261 2.80 15.74 -19.90
C PRO A 261 2.07 14.45 -20.31
N SER A 262 2.58 13.71 -21.30
CA SER A 262 1.96 12.46 -21.76
C SER A 262 1.96 11.36 -20.70
N PHE A 263 3.05 11.26 -19.93
CA PHE A 263 3.14 10.32 -18.82
C PHE A 263 2.18 10.71 -17.69
N HIS A 264 2.11 12.01 -17.36
CA HIS A 264 1.21 12.52 -16.33
C HIS A 264 -0.25 12.08 -16.60
N ASP A 265 -0.76 12.34 -17.81
CA ASP A 265 -2.15 12.05 -18.15
C ASP A 265 -2.42 10.53 -18.17
N THR A 266 -1.47 9.75 -18.70
CA THR A 266 -1.59 8.28 -18.74
C THR A 266 -1.54 7.68 -17.35
N ALA A 267 -0.63 8.14 -16.48
CA ALA A 267 -0.50 7.65 -15.11
C ALA A 267 -1.69 8.04 -14.24
N LEU A 268 -2.22 9.25 -14.41
CA LEU A 268 -3.42 9.71 -13.71
C LEU A 268 -4.65 8.89 -14.12
N SER A 269 -4.85 8.69 -15.43
CA SER A 269 -5.93 7.85 -15.96
C SER A 269 -5.85 6.41 -15.44
N ALA A 270 -4.65 5.82 -15.45
CA ALA A 270 -4.42 4.47 -14.91
C ALA A 270 -4.65 4.40 -13.39
N ALA A 271 -4.27 5.41 -12.61
CA ALA A 271 -4.54 5.45 -11.17
C ALA A 271 -6.04 5.57 -10.86
N LEU A 272 -6.79 6.33 -11.66
CA LEU A 272 -8.24 6.50 -11.57
C LEU A 272 -8.99 5.21 -11.94
N SER A 273 -8.59 4.53 -13.01
CA SER A 273 -9.19 3.24 -13.40
C SER A 273 -8.88 2.16 -12.37
N LEU A 274 -7.65 2.13 -11.82
CA LEU A 274 -7.28 1.24 -10.74
C LEU A 274 -8.10 1.50 -9.47
N LEU A 275 -8.35 2.76 -9.10
CA LEU A 275 -9.20 3.12 -7.96
C LEU A 275 -10.59 2.49 -8.10
N ALA A 276 -11.24 2.68 -9.24
CA ALA A 276 -12.58 2.17 -9.51
C ALA A 276 -12.63 0.64 -9.53
N ALA A 277 -11.66 0.00 -10.17
CA ALA A 277 -11.59 -1.44 -10.27
C ALA A 277 -11.32 -2.09 -8.89
N VAL A 278 -10.38 -1.55 -8.10
CA VAL A 278 -10.09 -2.02 -6.74
C VAL A 278 -11.28 -1.81 -5.82
N ALA A 279 -11.98 -0.67 -5.91
CA ALA A 279 -13.21 -0.43 -5.15
C ALA A 279 -14.29 -1.47 -5.50
N THR A 280 -14.48 -1.76 -6.79
CA THR A 280 -15.43 -2.79 -7.25
C THR A 280 -15.12 -4.18 -6.69
N ILE A 281 -13.84 -4.56 -6.72
CA ILE A 281 -13.35 -5.86 -6.21
C ILE A 281 -13.56 -5.95 -4.69
N LEU A 282 -13.17 -4.91 -3.94
CA LEU A 282 -13.30 -4.87 -2.48
C LEU A 282 -14.76 -4.89 -2.02
N CYS A 283 -15.67 -4.22 -2.76
CA CYS A 283 -17.09 -4.23 -2.47
C CYS A 283 -17.73 -5.62 -2.66
N ARG A 284 -17.22 -6.43 -3.60
CA ARG A 284 -17.82 -7.73 -3.95
C ARG A 284 -17.01 -8.90 -3.39
N ARG A 285 -17.30 -9.34 -2.16
CA ARG A 285 -16.61 -10.47 -1.49
C ARG A 285 -16.51 -11.76 -2.33
N ALA A 286 -17.50 -12.04 -3.18
CA ALA A 286 -17.49 -13.20 -4.06
C ALA A 286 -16.33 -13.15 -5.08
N THR A 287 -16.03 -11.96 -5.61
CA THR A 287 -14.94 -11.75 -6.57
C THR A 287 -13.57 -11.98 -5.92
N LEU A 288 -13.34 -11.45 -4.71
CA LEU A 288 -12.12 -11.71 -3.94
C LEU A 288 -11.89 -13.21 -3.71
N LYS A 289 -12.93 -13.95 -3.32
CA LYS A 289 -12.84 -15.41 -3.14
C LYS A 289 -12.52 -16.12 -4.46
N HIS A 290 -13.09 -15.66 -5.57
CA HIS A 290 -12.81 -16.21 -6.89
C HIS A 290 -11.36 -15.95 -7.30
N ILE A 291 -10.86 -14.74 -7.13
CA ILE A 291 -9.47 -14.35 -7.44
C ILE A 291 -8.47 -15.22 -6.65
N VAL A 292 -8.70 -15.42 -5.35
CA VAL A 292 -7.82 -16.30 -4.55
C VAL A 292 -7.89 -17.75 -5.03
N LYS A 293 -9.07 -18.25 -5.42
CA LYS A 293 -9.22 -19.59 -6.00
C LYS A 293 -8.47 -19.72 -7.32
N THR A 294 -8.53 -18.72 -8.20
CA THR A 294 -7.80 -18.74 -9.47
C THR A 294 -6.28 -18.65 -9.24
N MET A 295 -5.82 -17.82 -8.30
CA MET A 295 -4.40 -17.77 -7.91
C MET A 295 -3.90 -19.12 -7.36
N HIS A 296 -4.72 -19.77 -6.53
CA HIS A 296 -4.39 -21.09 -5.98
C HIS A 296 -4.33 -22.16 -7.08
N ALA A 297 -5.34 -22.20 -7.97
CA ALA A 297 -5.37 -23.13 -9.09
C ALA A 297 -4.20 -22.94 -10.07
N ALA A 298 -3.71 -21.70 -10.20
CA ALA A 298 -2.54 -21.36 -11.01
C ALA A 298 -1.20 -21.59 -10.29
N GLY A 299 -1.19 -21.97 -9.00
CA GLY A 299 0.04 -22.16 -8.23
C GLY A 299 0.80 -20.86 -7.92
N LEU A 300 0.13 -19.71 -7.96
CA LEU A 300 0.74 -18.38 -7.78
C LEU A 300 0.75 -17.91 -6.31
N LEU A 301 0.18 -18.71 -5.40
CA LEU A 301 0.25 -18.44 -3.97
C LEU A 301 1.55 -19.00 -3.39
N PRO A 302 2.26 -18.26 -2.52
CA PRO A 302 3.43 -18.77 -1.83
C PRO A 302 3.13 -20.07 -1.07
N SER A 303 4.10 -20.99 -1.01
CA SER A 303 3.97 -22.32 -0.39
C SER A 303 3.39 -22.27 1.04
N ASN A 304 3.67 -21.19 1.77
CA ASN A 304 3.18 -20.91 3.14
C ASN A 304 1.65 -20.82 3.26
N TYR A 305 0.93 -20.64 2.15
CA TYR A 305 -0.53 -20.53 2.10
C TYR A 305 -1.20 -21.81 1.61
N CYS A 306 -0.43 -22.82 1.19
CA CYS A 306 -0.94 -24.13 0.83
C CYS A 306 -1.05 -25.01 2.08
N PRO A 307 -2.18 -25.73 2.29
CA PRO A 307 -2.24 -26.73 3.33
C PRO A 307 -1.18 -27.81 3.08
N PRO A 308 -0.53 -28.36 4.13
CA PRO A 308 0.43 -29.44 3.94
C PRO A 308 -0.24 -30.62 3.25
N PRO A 309 0.44 -31.33 2.33
CA PRO A 309 -0.12 -32.52 1.73
C PRO A 309 -0.32 -33.57 2.82
N THR A 310 -1.55 -33.71 3.31
CA THR A 310 -1.94 -34.83 4.16
C THR A 310 -1.67 -36.12 3.38
N LYS A 311 -0.84 -37.01 3.94
CA LYS A 311 -0.63 -38.36 3.41
C LYS A 311 -1.99 -38.97 3.13
N ARG A 312 -2.27 -39.26 1.85
CA ARG A 312 -3.52 -39.87 1.36
C ARG A 312 -3.72 -41.23 2.04
N GLY A 313 -4.58 -41.27 3.05
CA GLY A 313 -5.34 -42.47 3.41
C GLY A 313 -6.57 -42.53 2.53
N CYS A 314 -6.78 -43.67 1.87
CA CYS A 314 -7.90 -43.96 0.98
C CYS A 314 -9.25 -43.76 1.69
N GLY A 315 -10.21 -43.04 1.07
CA GLY A 315 -11.59 -43.01 1.57
C GLY A 315 -12.47 -41.85 1.09
N LYS A 316 -13.22 -42.12 0.02
CA LYS A 316 -14.50 -41.52 -0.43
C LYS A 316 -14.60 -40.00 -0.66
N GLU A 317 -15.04 -39.69 -1.89
CA GLU A 317 -15.52 -38.40 -2.36
C GLU A 317 -16.60 -37.81 -1.44
N GLY A 318 -16.24 -36.77 -0.71
CA GLY A 318 -17.15 -35.88 -0.02
C GLY A 318 -16.85 -34.46 -0.47
N LYS A 319 -17.79 -33.85 -1.19
CA LYS A 319 -17.76 -32.45 -1.65
C LYS A 319 -18.03 -31.53 -0.46
N GLU A 320 -17.18 -31.59 0.57
CA GLU A 320 -17.21 -30.70 1.72
C GLU A 320 -16.10 -29.65 1.61
N ASP A 321 -16.48 -28.43 1.93
CA ASP A 321 -15.75 -27.20 1.64
C ASP A 321 -14.28 -27.22 2.10
N ILE A 322 -13.37 -27.11 1.13
CA ILE A 322 -11.92 -26.85 1.31
C ILE A 322 -11.62 -25.67 2.29
N TRP A 323 -12.64 -24.86 2.61
CA TRP A 323 -12.58 -23.76 3.57
C TRP A 323 -12.64 -24.16 5.04
N THR A 324 -13.18 -25.34 5.40
CA THR A 324 -13.31 -25.77 6.80
C THR A 324 -11.99 -26.28 7.39
N THR A 325 -11.09 -26.78 6.53
CA THR A 325 -9.72 -27.19 6.88
C THR A 325 -8.66 -26.13 6.51
N GLY A 326 -9.07 -25.02 5.86
CA GLY A 326 -8.22 -24.10 5.10
C GLY A 326 -7.75 -22.84 5.83
N CYS A 327 -6.91 -22.97 6.86
CA CYS A 327 -6.27 -21.82 7.52
C CYS A 327 -5.43 -20.96 6.53
N GLY A 328 -4.82 -21.57 5.51
CA GLY A 328 -3.97 -20.89 4.52
C GLY A 328 -4.72 -20.04 3.47
N LEU A 329 -5.89 -20.48 3.00
CA LEU A 329 -6.69 -19.69 2.04
C LEU A 329 -7.32 -18.45 2.70
N ASN A 330 -7.73 -18.57 3.96
CA ASN A 330 -8.27 -17.45 4.71
C ASN A 330 -7.19 -16.39 5.00
N SER A 331 -5.94 -16.79 5.27
CA SER A 331 -4.83 -15.85 5.45
C SER A 331 -4.39 -15.21 4.13
N ALA A 332 -4.39 -15.94 3.01
CA ALA A 332 -4.16 -15.39 1.67
C ALA A 332 -5.25 -14.37 1.27
N LEU A 333 -6.52 -14.68 1.55
CA LEU A 333 -7.64 -13.74 1.33
C LEU A 333 -7.48 -12.48 2.17
N ALA A 334 -7.10 -12.61 3.44
CA ALA A 334 -6.85 -11.46 4.31
C ALA A 334 -5.68 -10.61 3.82
N ARG A 335 -4.58 -11.23 3.37
CA ARG A 335 -3.42 -10.55 2.79
C ARG A 335 -3.80 -9.79 1.52
N LEU A 336 -4.50 -10.43 0.59
CA LEU A 336 -5.00 -9.80 -0.64
C LEU A 336 -5.92 -8.62 -0.31
N GLN A 337 -6.88 -8.79 0.61
CA GLN A 337 -7.77 -7.72 1.03
C GLN A 337 -7.01 -6.54 1.63
N SER A 338 -6.00 -6.79 2.48
CA SER A 338 -5.16 -5.72 3.05
C SER A 338 -4.32 -5.00 2.01
N GLY A 339 -3.74 -5.73 1.04
CA GLY A 339 -2.95 -5.13 -0.02
C GLY A 339 -3.81 -4.29 -0.97
N LEU A 340 -4.99 -4.77 -1.34
CA LEU A 340 -5.96 -4.01 -2.14
C LEU A 340 -6.46 -2.77 -1.40
N LEU A 341 -6.67 -2.84 -0.09
CA LEU A 341 -7.06 -1.68 0.72
C LEU A 341 -5.94 -0.63 0.79
N SER A 342 -4.69 -1.06 0.95
CA SER A 342 -3.50 -0.19 0.87
C SER A 342 -3.36 0.45 -0.51
N THR A 343 -3.61 -0.32 -1.57
CA THR A 343 -3.63 0.15 -2.97
C THR A 343 -4.70 1.22 -3.14
N LEU A 344 -5.93 0.96 -2.69
CA LEU A 344 -7.04 1.91 -2.72
C LEU A 344 -6.68 3.23 -2.02
N LEU A 345 -6.12 3.16 -0.81
CA LEU A 345 -5.67 4.34 -0.06
C LEU A 345 -4.58 5.15 -0.79
N SER A 346 -3.71 4.46 -1.54
CA SER A 346 -2.65 5.09 -2.33
C SER A 346 -3.20 5.76 -3.59
N CYS A 347 -4.16 5.13 -4.29
CA CYS A 347 -4.88 5.75 -5.39
C CYS A 347 -5.65 7.00 -4.92
N ILE A 348 -6.35 6.91 -3.80
CA ILE A 348 -7.03 8.06 -3.18
C ILE A 348 -6.04 9.19 -2.89
N ALA A 349 -4.85 8.88 -2.36
CA ALA A 349 -3.81 9.88 -2.09
C ALA A 349 -3.30 10.56 -3.37
N ILE A 350 -3.16 9.81 -4.47
CA ILE A 350 -2.82 10.37 -5.78
C ILE A 350 -3.89 11.35 -6.26
N VAL A 351 -5.16 10.95 -6.22
CA VAL A 351 -6.29 11.79 -6.64
C VAL A 351 -6.41 13.05 -5.78
N GLN A 352 -6.03 12.98 -4.49
CA GLN A 352 -6.02 14.15 -3.59
C GLN A 352 -5.07 15.26 -4.03
N HIS A 353 -4.01 14.97 -4.81
CA HIS A 353 -3.14 16.02 -5.36
C HIS A 353 -3.83 16.89 -6.42
N PHE A 354 -4.97 16.44 -6.95
CA PHE A 354 -5.75 17.12 -7.99
C PHE A 354 -7.12 17.60 -7.49
N SER A 355 -7.36 17.53 -6.17
CA SER A 355 -8.59 17.96 -5.54
C SER A 355 -8.28 19.09 -4.55
N PRO A 356 -9.20 20.06 -4.37
CA PRO A 356 -9.01 21.11 -3.37
C PRO A 356 -8.93 20.51 -1.96
N SER A 357 -8.10 21.12 -1.11
CA SER A 357 -7.97 20.70 0.28
C SER A 357 -9.20 21.11 1.11
N LEU A 358 -9.38 20.55 2.31
CA LEU A 358 -10.50 20.92 3.18
C LEU A 358 -10.53 22.42 3.51
N SER A 359 -9.37 23.06 3.70
CA SER A 359 -9.30 24.50 3.91
C SER A 359 -9.80 25.26 2.68
N ASP A 360 -9.36 24.85 1.50
CA ASP A 360 -9.75 25.50 0.25
C ASP A 360 -11.25 25.30 0.01
N ILE A 361 -11.80 24.11 0.26
CA ILE A 361 -13.23 23.81 0.14
C ILE A 361 -14.08 24.74 1.01
N VAL A 362 -13.67 25.00 2.25
CA VAL A 362 -14.41 25.88 3.17
C VAL A 362 -14.36 27.34 2.72
N THR A 363 -13.24 27.78 2.15
CA THR A 363 -13.06 29.18 1.72
C THR A 363 -13.55 29.45 0.29
N ALA A 364 -13.49 28.48 -0.61
CA ALA A 364 -13.60 28.66 -2.05
C ALA A 364 -15.04 28.56 -2.59
N THR A 365 -16.04 28.93 -1.78
CA THR A 365 -17.47 28.87 -2.18
C THR A 365 -17.81 29.65 -3.46
N THR A 366 -16.89 30.45 -4.02
CA THR A 366 -17.13 31.18 -5.29
C THR A 366 -15.98 31.24 -6.29
N GLN A 367 -14.73 30.86 -5.97
CA GLN A 367 -13.61 30.92 -6.93
C GLN A 367 -12.61 29.78 -6.71
N LEU A 368 -12.85 28.63 -7.34
CA LEU A 368 -11.85 27.56 -7.46
C LEU A 368 -11.03 27.77 -8.74
N ASP A 369 -9.71 27.75 -8.62
CA ASP A 369 -8.81 27.75 -9.78
C ASP A 369 -8.99 26.44 -10.57
N ARG A 370 -9.52 26.58 -11.79
CA ARG A 370 -9.87 25.46 -12.67
C ARG A 370 -8.64 24.79 -13.27
N ASP A 371 -7.60 25.56 -13.54
CA ASP A 371 -6.35 25.04 -14.10
C ASP A 371 -5.60 24.25 -13.02
N GLU A 372 -5.80 24.62 -11.76
CA GLU A 372 -5.20 23.93 -10.63
C GLU A 372 -5.97 22.66 -10.19
N TYR A 373 -7.31 22.64 -10.31
CA TYR A 373 -8.18 21.56 -9.85
C TYR A 373 -9.13 21.06 -10.95
N PRO A 374 -8.68 20.16 -11.85
CA PRO A 374 -9.52 19.61 -12.89
C PRO A 374 -10.61 18.68 -12.33
N CYS A 375 -11.74 18.60 -13.04
CA CYS A 375 -12.79 17.63 -12.73
C CYS A 375 -12.36 16.24 -13.22
N LEU A 376 -12.00 15.34 -12.29
CA LEU A 376 -11.47 14.03 -12.62
C LEU A 376 -12.53 12.94 -12.79
N PHE A 377 -13.74 13.16 -12.27
CA PHE A 377 -14.82 12.18 -12.27
C PHE A 377 -15.98 12.64 -13.14
N LEU A 378 -16.66 11.69 -13.78
CA LEU A 378 -17.96 11.96 -14.42
C LEU A 378 -18.99 12.39 -13.37
N PRO A 379 -19.81 13.43 -13.64
CA PRO A 379 -20.84 13.93 -12.74
C PRO A 379 -22.08 13.02 -12.76
N ALA A 380 -21.89 11.76 -12.39
CA ALA A 380 -22.95 10.78 -12.26
C ALA A 380 -22.66 9.88 -11.05
N VAL A 381 -23.70 9.34 -10.43
CA VAL A 381 -23.55 8.42 -9.29
C VAL A 381 -23.78 6.99 -9.76
N THR A 382 -22.91 6.52 -10.66
CA THR A 382 -22.96 5.14 -11.17
C THR A 382 -22.00 4.24 -10.41
N PRO A 383 -22.37 2.99 -10.10
CA PRO A 383 -21.46 2.07 -9.42
C PRO A 383 -20.23 1.81 -10.30
N PRO A 384 -19.02 1.72 -9.71
CA PRO A 384 -17.81 1.50 -10.47
C PRO A 384 -17.83 0.13 -11.16
N THR A 385 -17.15 0.06 -12.30
CA THR A 385 -16.90 -1.17 -13.06
C THR A 385 -15.41 -1.52 -12.98
N VAL A 386 -15.09 -2.76 -13.37
CA VAL A 386 -13.69 -3.22 -13.50
C VAL A 386 -13.09 -2.78 -14.86
N ASP A 387 -13.93 -2.29 -15.76
CA ASP A 387 -13.53 -1.83 -17.09
C ASP A 387 -12.69 -0.56 -16.97
N GLN A 388 -11.49 -0.57 -17.55
CA GLN A 388 -10.54 0.55 -17.51
C GLN A 388 -10.76 1.56 -18.64
N THR A 389 -11.64 1.29 -19.60
CA THR A 389 -11.81 2.13 -20.78
C THR A 389 -12.68 3.36 -20.53
N THR A 390 -13.51 3.33 -19.49
CA THR A 390 -14.42 4.40 -19.12
C THR A 390 -13.90 5.18 -17.91
N PRO A 391 -13.93 6.53 -17.93
CA PRO A 391 -13.50 7.31 -16.78
C PRO A 391 -14.44 7.06 -15.59
N PRO A 392 -13.91 7.02 -14.35
CA PRO A 392 -14.73 6.75 -13.18
C PRO A 392 -15.70 7.88 -12.91
N SER A 393 -16.87 7.53 -12.37
CA SER A 393 -17.88 8.48 -11.92
C SER A 393 -17.75 8.75 -10.41
N LEU A 394 -18.46 9.78 -9.91
CA LEU A 394 -18.53 10.07 -8.47
C LEU A 394 -19.03 8.86 -7.64
N GLY A 395 -19.77 7.93 -8.27
CA GLY A 395 -20.18 6.68 -7.62
C GLY A 395 -19.02 5.75 -7.23
N ALA A 396 -17.83 5.89 -7.83
CA ALA A 396 -16.62 5.21 -7.36
C ALA A 396 -16.22 5.67 -5.94
N LEU A 397 -16.38 6.97 -5.63
CA LEU A 397 -16.07 7.54 -4.32
C LEU A 397 -17.12 7.16 -3.26
N THR A 398 -18.41 7.14 -3.62
CA THR A 398 -19.47 6.66 -2.71
C THR A 398 -19.35 5.17 -2.43
N THR A 399 -18.84 4.39 -3.39
CA THR A 399 -18.47 2.98 -3.17
C THR A 399 -17.30 2.86 -2.19
N CYS A 400 -16.29 3.72 -2.26
CA CYS A 400 -15.20 3.76 -1.27
C CYS A 400 -15.71 4.06 0.15
N LEU A 401 -16.64 5.01 0.30
CA LEU A 401 -17.33 5.29 1.57
C LEU A 401 -18.04 4.04 2.11
N SER A 402 -18.74 3.32 1.23
CA SER A 402 -19.46 2.09 1.56
C SER A 402 -18.53 0.96 2.00
N ILE A 403 -17.37 0.80 1.35
CA ILE A 403 -16.32 -0.16 1.75
C ILE A 403 -15.83 0.17 3.17
N GLY A 404 -15.56 1.44 3.45
CA GLY A 404 -15.17 1.90 4.78
C GLY A 404 -16.20 1.55 5.85
N LEU A 405 -17.49 1.80 5.59
CA LEU A 405 -18.58 1.40 6.49
C LEU A 405 -18.68 -0.11 6.69
N GLU A 406 -18.52 -0.91 5.62
CA GLU A 406 -18.56 -2.37 5.73
C GLU A 406 -17.40 -2.92 6.57
N LEU A 407 -16.20 -2.34 6.43
CA LEU A 407 -15.03 -2.69 7.24
C LEU A 407 -15.24 -2.30 8.70
N MET A 408 -15.84 -1.13 8.97
CA MET A 408 -16.20 -0.70 10.32
C MET A 408 -17.20 -1.65 10.99
N ARG A 409 -18.28 -2.03 10.28
CA ARG A 409 -19.29 -2.99 10.79
C ARG A 409 -18.70 -4.33 11.18
N LYS A 410 -17.72 -4.83 10.41
CA LYS A 410 -17.01 -6.10 10.74
C LYS A 410 -16.19 -6.02 12.03
N VAL A 411 -15.72 -4.83 12.39
CA VAL A 411 -14.92 -4.60 13.59
C VAL A 411 -15.82 -4.36 14.82
N ASP A 412 -17.12 -4.09 14.64
CA ASP A 412 -18.05 -3.83 15.75
C ASP A 412 -18.26 -5.06 16.66
N PRO A 413 -18.13 -4.89 18.00
CA PRO A 413 -18.24 -6.00 18.96
C PRO A 413 -19.64 -6.63 19.01
N HIS A 414 -20.71 -5.89 18.70
CA HIS A 414 -22.08 -6.41 18.71
C HIS A 414 -22.35 -7.45 17.62
N GLN A 415 -21.70 -7.35 16.46
CA GLN A 415 -21.83 -8.35 15.38
C GLN A 415 -21.00 -9.62 15.66
N ARG A 416 -20.03 -9.55 16.59
CA ARG A 416 -19.18 -10.68 16.99
C ARG A 416 -19.87 -11.65 17.96
N VAL A 417 -20.88 -11.18 18.70
CA VAL A 417 -21.64 -12.01 19.65
C VAL A 417 -22.76 -12.79 18.94
N SER A 418 -23.29 -12.28 17.83
CA SER A 418 -24.30 -12.94 17.01
C SER A 418 -23.71 -13.85 15.93
N GLY A 419 -22.82 -14.77 16.32
CA GLY A 419 -22.15 -15.72 15.41
C GLY A 419 -23.09 -16.75 14.80
N THR A 420 -24.03 -16.34 13.96
CA THR A 420 -24.75 -17.17 12.99
C THR A 420 -24.94 -16.38 11.70
N PRO A 421 -24.57 -16.93 10.52
CA PRO A 421 -24.78 -16.23 9.27
C PRO A 421 -26.25 -16.34 8.86
N ASN A 422 -26.82 -15.22 8.40
CA ASN A 422 -28.10 -15.09 7.71
C ASN A 422 -29.38 -15.48 8.48
N LYS A 423 -30.08 -14.47 8.99
CA LYS A 423 -31.52 -14.24 8.71
C LYS A 423 -31.95 -12.89 9.29
N SER A 424 -32.00 -11.88 8.42
CA SER A 424 -32.88 -10.74 8.63
C SER A 424 -34.30 -11.16 8.24
N LYS A 425 -35.22 -11.28 9.20
CA LYS A 425 -36.66 -11.08 9.02
C LYS A 425 -37.39 -11.01 10.38
N SER A 426 -37.86 -9.81 10.69
CA SER A 426 -38.92 -9.38 11.61
C SER A 426 -38.80 -9.54 13.14
N PRO A 427 -39.40 -8.59 13.90
CA PRO A 427 -39.46 -8.61 15.35
C PRO A 427 -40.70 -9.36 15.83
N ALA A 428 -40.52 -10.40 16.65
CA ALA A 428 -41.61 -10.97 17.44
C ALA A 428 -41.12 -11.24 18.86
N LYS A 429 -41.86 -10.67 19.82
CA LYS A 429 -41.70 -10.84 21.26
C LYS A 429 -41.88 -12.32 21.65
N THR A 430 -41.05 -12.84 22.55
CA THR A 430 -41.48 -13.49 23.81
C THR A 430 -40.27 -13.86 24.68
N PRO A 431 -40.42 -13.92 26.02
CA PRO A 431 -39.31 -13.98 26.98
C PRO A 431 -39.07 -15.39 27.54
N SER A 432 -37.83 -15.72 27.90
CA SER A 432 -37.48 -16.48 29.11
C SER A 432 -35.98 -16.82 29.18
N SER A 433 -35.42 -16.61 30.37
CA SER A 433 -34.22 -17.19 30.99
C SER A 433 -33.13 -17.81 30.09
N SER A 434 -31.88 -17.35 30.13
CA SER A 434 -31.00 -17.52 31.29
C SER A 434 -29.80 -16.56 31.21
N LYS A 435 -29.49 -15.91 32.32
CA LYS A 435 -28.34 -15.03 32.50
C LYS A 435 -27.06 -15.88 32.50
N SER A 436 -26.16 -15.62 31.56
CA SER A 436 -24.72 -15.91 31.70
C SER A 436 -23.95 -14.60 31.70
N PRO A 437 -22.85 -14.50 32.48
CA PRO A 437 -22.31 -13.23 32.95
C PRO A 437 -21.64 -12.44 31.84
N SER A 438 -21.77 -11.13 31.95
CA SER A 438 -21.12 -10.07 31.18
C SER A 438 -19.70 -10.42 30.75
N LYS A 439 -19.52 -10.82 29.48
CA LYS A 439 -18.23 -10.70 28.81
C LYS A 439 -18.04 -9.24 28.49
N SER A 440 -17.15 -8.58 29.22
CA SER A 440 -16.57 -7.30 28.82
C SER A 440 -16.10 -7.40 27.35
N PRO A 441 -16.25 -6.34 26.54
CA PRO A 441 -15.79 -6.37 25.16
C PRO A 441 -14.29 -6.68 25.14
N ARG A 442 -13.91 -7.81 24.53
CA ARG A 442 -12.50 -8.21 24.37
C ARG A 442 -11.74 -7.06 23.69
N PRO A 443 -10.57 -6.65 24.21
CA PRO A 443 -9.77 -5.60 23.57
C PRO A 443 -9.41 -5.99 22.14
N LEU A 444 -9.51 -5.01 21.24
CA LEU A 444 -9.23 -5.19 19.81
C LEU A 444 -7.79 -5.69 19.59
N THR A 445 -7.65 -6.72 18.76
CA THR A 445 -6.32 -7.20 18.33
C THR A 445 -5.59 -6.09 17.56
N PRO A 446 -4.24 -6.07 17.53
CA PRO A 446 -3.50 -5.06 16.77
C PRO A 446 -3.89 -5.04 15.28
N ALA A 447 -4.18 -6.19 14.69
CA ALA A 447 -4.67 -6.31 13.31
C ALA A 447 -6.07 -5.70 13.12
N GLU A 448 -6.97 -5.86 14.10
CA GLU A 448 -8.30 -5.24 14.07
C GLU A 448 -8.22 -3.71 14.23
N ARG A 449 -7.32 -3.22 15.10
CA ARG A 449 -7.05 -1.77 15.23
C ARG A 449 -6.51 -1.18 13.94
N GLN A 450 -5.60 -1.89 13.27
CA GLN A 450 -5.06 -1.45 11.99
C GLN A 450 -6.17 -1.38 10.93
N ARG A 451 -7.01 -2.41 10.82
CA ARG A 451 -8.14 -2.42 9.89
C ARG A 451 -9.14 -1.30 10.18
N GLN A 452 -9.39 -1.00 11.46
CA GLN A 452 -10.24 0.13 11.83
C GLN A 452 -9.63 1.46 11.36
N ARG A 453 -8.32 1.67 11.56
CA ARG A 453 -7.63 2.88 11.10
C ARG A 453 -7.68 3.03 9.59
N GLU A 454 -7.46 1.95 8.85
CA GLU A 454 -7.55 1.94 7.39
C GLU A 454 -8.98 2.23 6.92
N ALA A 455 -9.99 1.66 7.56
CA ALA A 455 -11.39 1.90 7.22
C ALA A 455 -11.78 3.38 7.43
N VAL A 456 -11.39 3.97 8.57
CA VAL A 456 -11.62 5.40 8.85
C VAL A 456 -10.86 6.27 7.87
N ALA A 457 -9.61 5.92 7.53
CA ALA A 457 -8.81 6.66 6.57
C ALA A 457 -9.41 6.63 5.15
N VAL A 458 -9.96 5.49 4.72
CA VAL A 458 -10.68 5.42 3.44
C VAL A 458 -11.88 6.35 3.47
N MET A 459 -12.73 6.26 4.50
CA MET A 459 -13.94 7.10 4.60
C MET A 459 -13.60 8.59 4.63
N GLU A 460 -12.64 9.00 5.46
CA GLU A 460 -12.21 10.39 5.62
C GLU A 460 -11.71 10.95 4.30
N ARG A 461 -10.78 10.25 3.65
CA ARG A 461 -10.18 10.73 2.41
C ARG A 461 -11.16 10.70 1.24
N SER A 462 -12.02 9.68 1.13
CA SER A 462 -13.03 9.62 0.08
C SER A 462 -14.14 10.65 0.27
N ALA A 463 -14.52 10.99 1.51
CA ALA A 463 -15.50 12.04 1.78
C ALA A 463 -14.98 13.41 1.31
N VAL A 464 -13.74 13.75 1.68
CA VAL A 464 -13.10 15.01 1.25
C VAL A 464 -12.99 15.09 -0.27
N LEU A 465 -12.53 14.01 -0.91
CA LEU A 465 -12.47 13.94 -2.36
C LEU A 465 -13.84 14.08 -3.02
N CYS A 466 -14.86 13.42 -2.47
CA CYS A 466 -16.21 13.50 -3.01
C CYS A 466 -16.71 14.94 -2.99
N VAL A 467 -16.56 15.64 -1.86
CA VAL A 467 -16.94 17.05 -1.75
C VAL A 467 -16.15 17.92 -2.74
N GLY A 468 -14.82 17.78 -2.76
CA GLY A 468 -13.94 18.59 -3.61
C GLY A 468 -14.22 18.39 -5.10
N GLN A 469 -14.35 17.15 -5.55
CA GLN A 469 -14.61 16.83 -6.95
C GLN A 469 -16.04 17.20 -7.38
N SER A 470 -17.03 17.09 -6.48
CA SER A 470 -18.38 17.59 -6.74
C SER A 470 -18.41 19.11 -6.90
N LEU A 471 -17.64 19.86 -6.10
CA LEU A 471 -17.50 21.31 -6.27
C LEU A 471 -16.81 21.66 -7.60
N CYS A 472 -15.75 20.94 -7.97
CA CYS A 472 -15.11 21.08 -9.28
C CYS A 472 -16.10 20.80 -10.43
N ALA A 473 -16.95 19.78 -10.31
CA ALA A 473 -17.97 19.45 -11.29
C ALA A 473 -19.04 20.55 -11.41
N LEU A 474 -19.51 21.11 -10.29
CA LEU A 474 -20.47 22.22 -10.25
C LEU A 474 -19.88 23.53 -10.78
N ALA A 475 -18.59 23.77 -10.56
CA ALA A 475 -17.88 24.94 -11.08
C ALA A 475 -17.58 24.84 -12.58
N SER A 476 -17.60 23.63 -13.16
CA SER A 476 -17.35 23.38 -14.58
C SER A 476 -18.57 23.70 -15.45
N HIS A 477 -18.36 24.43 -16.54
CA HIS A 477 -19.41 24.76 -17.52
C HIS A 477 -19.54 23.70 -18.63
N ALA A 478 -18.81 22.60 -18.52
CA ALA A 478 -18.78 21.54 -19.54
C ALA A 478 -20.02 20.63 -19.51
N HIS A 479 -20.82 20.69 -18.44
CA HIS A 479 -21.95 19.78 -18.22
C HIS A 479 -23.29 20.52 -18.31
N SER A 480 -24.33 19.82 -18.73
CA SER A 480 -25.67 20.40 -18.75
C SER A 480 -26.16 20.70 -17.33
N THR A 481 -26.94 21.76 -17.15
CA THR A 481 -27.52 22.13 -15.85
C THR A 481 -28.41 21.02 -15.29
N HIS A 482 -29.09 20.27 -16.18
CA HIS A 482 -29.91 19.13 -15.81
C HIS A 482 -29.08 17.98 -15.21
N ASP A 483 -27.94 17.64 -15.81
CA ASP A 483 -27.10 16.54 -15.32
C ASP A 483 -26.47 16.89 -13.96
N LEU A 484 -26.11 18.15 -13.76
CA LEU A 484 -25.61 18.65 -12.47
C LEU A 484 -26.69 18.64 -11.38
N GLN A 485 -27.95 18.93 -11.72
CA GLN A 485 -29.09 18.81 -10.81
C GLN A 485 -29.36 17.35 -10.41
N LEU A 486 -29.36 16.45 -11.40
CA LEU A 486 -29.54 15.01 -11.16
C LEU A 486 -28.42 14.47 -10.27
N MET A 487 -27.16 14.80 -10.60
CA MET A 487 -25.98 14.43 -9.82
C MET A 487 -26.08 14.92 -8.38
N SER A 488 -26.44 16.19 -8.16
CA SER A 488 -26.56 16.77 -6.82
C SER A 488 -27.61 16.05 -5.98
N LYS A 489 -28.75 15.71 -6.57
CA LYS A 489 -29.84 14.97 -5.91
C LYS A 489 -29.44 13.53 -5.58
N GLU A 490 -28.87 12.80 -6.53
CA GLU A 490 -28.42 11.42 -6.32
C GLU A 490 -27.31 11.35 -5.26
N LEU A 491 -26.36 12.28 -5.34
CA LEU A 491 -25.26 12.35 -4.39
C LEU A 491 -25.75 12.70 -2.99
N ALA A 492 -26.65 13.68 -2.83
CA ALA A 492 -27.24 14.01 -1.54
C ALA A 492 -27.96 12.80 -0.92
N ASN A 493 -28.64 12.00 -1.73
CA ASN A 493 -29.32 10.78 -1.26
C ASN A 493 -28.32 9.69 -0.79
N GLU A 494 -27.26 9.43 -1.56
CA GLU A 494 -26.20 8.48 -1.18
C GLU A 494 -25.44 8.93 0.09
N LEU A 495 -25.08 10.22 0.16
CA LEU A 495 -24.40 10.78 1.33
C LEU A 495 -25.30 10.77 2.58
N SER A 496 -26.60 11.02 2.44
CA SER A 496 -27.56 10.92 3.55
C SER A 496 -27.71 9.48 4.04
N THR A 497 -27.74 8.51 3.12
CA THR A 497 -27.78 7.07 3.43
C THR A 497 -26.49 6.61 4.14
N PHE A 498 -25.34 7.11 3.70
CA PHE A 498 -24.05 6.92 4.36
C PHE A 498 -24.04 7.50 5.79
N CYS A 499 -24.47 8.76 5.95
CA CYS A 499 -24.54 9.43 7.24
C CYS A 499 -25.44 8.69 8.24
N HIS A 500 -26.62 8.24 7.79
CA HIS A 500 -27.52 7.44 8.61
C HIS A 500 -26.87 6.11 9.04
N SER A 501 -26.20 5.43 8.10
CA SER A 501 -25.46 4.20 8.37
C SER A 501 -24.33 4.39 9.38
N LEU A 502 -23.58 5.48 9.28
CA LEU A 502 -22.48 5.83 10.19
C LEU A 502 -23.01 6.15 11.59
N LEU A 503 -24.09 6.91 11.70
CA LEU A 503 -24.76 7.20 12.98
C LEU A 503 -25.21 5.92 13.69
N LEU A 504 -25.77 4.95 12.97
CA LEU A 504 -26.15 3.67 13.57
C LEU A 504 -24.95 2.92 14.19
N ILE A 505 -23.78 2.99 13.54
CA ILE A 505 -22.54 2.40 14.06
C ILE A 505 -22.06 3.15 15.30
N LEU A 506 -22.00 4.49 15.23
CA LEU A 506 -21.59 5.35 16.34
C LEU A 506 -22.49 5.17 17.57
N ASN A 507 -23.82 5.14 17.37
CA ASN A 507 -24.78 4.96 18.46
C ASN A 507 -24.66 3.59 19.13
N ARG A 508 -24.45 2.51 18.36
CA ARG A 508 -24.20 1.16 18.91
C ARG A 508 -22.91 1.10 19.72
N ARG A 509 -21.90 1.89 19.36
CA ARG A 509 -20.61 1.94 20.07
C ARG A 509 -20.71 2.75 21.37
N ASN A 510 -21.48 3.85 21.37
CA ASN A 510 -21.72 4.66 22.57
C ASN A 510 -22.57 3.94 23.63
N THR A 511 -23.48 3.05 23.24
CA THR A 511 -24.23 2.23 24.22
C THR A 511 -23.37 1.21 24.96
N SER A 512 -22.13 0.95 24.51
CA SER A 512 -21.19 0.04 25.17
C SER A 512 -20.38 0.68 26.31
N SER A 513 -20.34 2.02 26.39
CA SER A 513 -19.64 2.78 27.45
C SER A 513 -20.59 3.33 28.54
N ALA A 514 -21.90 3.26 28.34
CA ALA A 514 -22.90 3.76 29.29
C ALA A 514 -23.48 2.63 30.16
N SER A 515 -22.65 1.92 30.93
CA SER A 515 -23.10 0.98 31.97
C SER A 515 -22.92 1.54 33.39
N SER A 516 -23.11 2.85 33.56
CA SER A 516 -23.26 3.47 34.87
C SER A 516 -24.08 4.73 34.73
N GLN A 517 -25.40 4.56 34.60
CA GLN A 517 -26.43 5.42 35.20
C GLN A 517 -27.82 4.97 34.69
N THR A 518 -28.77 5.02 35.61
CA THR A 518 -30.18 4.62 35.52
C THR A 518 -30.95 5.29 34.37
N PRO A 519 -32.04 4.69 33.88
CA PRO A 519 -32.78 5.24 32.74
C PRO A 519 -33.64 6.44 33.19
N PRO A 520 -33.89 7.41 32.30
CA PRO A 520 -35.17 8.07 32.28
C PRO A 520 -35.97 7.65 31.05
N THR A 521 -37.24 7.39 31.34
CA THR A 521 -38.38 7.25 30.46
C THR A 521 -38.65 8.51 29.60
N SER A 522 -39.48 8.29 28.58
CA SER A 522 -40.14 9.22 27.62
C SER A 522 -39.34 9.63 26.37
N TYR A 523 -39.69 8.94 25.27
CA TYR A 523 -39.54 9.39 23.89
C TYR A 523 -40.58 10.48 23.62
N GLN A 524 -40.17 11.74 23.54
CA GLN A 524 -40.69 12.74 22.60
C GLN A 524 -39.98 14.08 22.86
N GLU A 525 -39.59 14.74 21.77
CA GLU A 525 -39.20 16.15 21.72
C GLU A 525 -37.91 16.58 22.45
N ALA A 526 -36.77 16.52 21.76
CA ALA A 526 -35.60 17.35 22.10
C ALA A 526 -34.58 17.42 20.95
N TRP A 527 -34.97 17.99 19.81
CA TRP A 527 -34.00 18.44 18.79
C TRP A 527 -34.21 19.92 18.52
N SER A 528 -33.85 20.73 19.53
CA SER A 528 -33.59 22.15 19.40
C SER A 528 -32.56 22.54 20.45
N GLY A 529 -31.42 23.09 19.99
CA GLY A 529 -30.51 23.88 20.81
C GLY A 529 -29.55 23.12 21.74
N LYS A 530 -28.26 23.20 21.41
CA LYS A 530 -27.13 23.23 22.37
C LYS A 530 -27.13 22.15 23.47
N ALA A 531 -26.75 20.92 23.11
CA ALA A 531 -26.08 20.03 24.05
C ALA A 531 -24.68 19.72 23.49
N GLY A 532 -23.66 20.28 24.15
CA GLY A 532 -22.27 20.16 23.76
C GLY A 532 -21.81 18.71 23.73
N LEU A 533 -21.54 18.20 22.53
CA LEU A 533 -20.62 17.08 22.30
C LEU A 533 -19.18 17.56 22.55
N ALA A 534 -18.87 17.89 23.79
CA ALA A 534 -17.52 18.19 24.23
C ALA A 534 -17.00 16.98 25.00
N PHE A 535 -16.34 16.03 24.31
CA PHE A 535 -15.26 15.18 24.84
C PHE A 535 -14.71 14.31 23.70
N LEU A 536 -13.47 14.59 23.26
CA LEU A 536 -12.69 13.92 22.21
C LEU A 536 -13.44 13.66 20.89
N GLU A 537 -13.39 14.64 19.99
CA GLU A 537 -13.90 14.51 18.62
C GLU A 537 -13.18 13.35 17.91
N THR A 538 -13.87 12.23 17.74
CA THR A 538 -13.32 11.10 16.99
C THR A 538 -13.33 11.45 15.50
N ARG A 539 -12.32 11.02 14.74
CA ARG A 539 -12.22 11.29 13.28
C ARG A 539 -13.51 10.94 12.52
N GLU A 540 -14.22 9.91 12.99
CA GLU A 540 -15.52 9.48 12.45
C GLU A 540 -16.61 10.57 12.56
N GLN A 541 -16.61 11.38 13.62
CA GLN A 541 -17.54 12.51 13.79
C GLN A 541 -17.22 13.68 12.86
N VAL A 542 -15.94 13.91 12.57
CA VAL A 542 -15.53 14.93 11.60
C VAL A 542 -16.04 14.58 10.20
N VAL A 543 -15.85 13.32 9.78
CA VAL A 543 -16.38 12.81 8.50
C VAL A 543 -17.89 12.96 8.43
N PHE A 544 -18.60 12.60 9.50
CA PHE A 544 -20.05 12.77 9.56
C PHE A 544 -20.47 14.24 9.36
N ARG A 545 -19.85 15.19 10.07
CA ARG A 545 -20.23 16.61 9.99
C ARG A 545 -19.95 17.21 8.61
N VAL A 546 -18.79 16.91 8.02
CA VAL A 546 -18.44 17.40 6.68
C VAL A 546 -19.44 16.89 5.64
N THR A 547 -19.74 15.59 5.68
CA THR A 547 -20.66 14.97 4.72
C THR A 547 -22.11 15.42 4.93
N ASP A 548 -22.59 15.53 6.18
CA ASP A 548 -23.95 16.00 6.50
C ASP A 548 -24.15 17.48 6.12
N SER A 549 -23.17 18.34 6.41
CA SER A 549 -23.20 19.74 6.01
C SER A 549 -23.24 19.89 4.50
N PHE A 550 -22.41 19.14 3.78
CA PHE A 550 -22.36 19.19 2.32
C PHE A 550 -23.64 18.64 1.68
N SER A 551 -24.18 17.52 2.18
CA SER A 551 -25.45 16.96 1.71
C SER A 551 -26.59 17.98 1.80
N LYS A 552 -26.67 18.71 2.92
CA LYS A 552 -27.66 19.79 3.11
C LYS A 552 -27.42 20.96 2.17
N GLN A 553 -26.16 21.34 1.93
CA GLN A 553 -25.82 22.40 0.98
C GLN A 553 -26.23 22.02 -0.45
N LEU A 554 -25.96 20.80 -0.91
CA LEU A 554 -26.37 20.28 -2.22
C LEU A 554 -27.88 20.39 -2.44
N LEU A 555 -28.69 20.10 -1.40
CA LEU A 555 -30.14 20.23 -1.46
C LEU A 555 -30.63 21.68 -1.45
N SER A 556 -29.80 22.64 -0.99
CA SER A 556 -30.12 24.08 -0.95
C SER A 556 -29.64 24.88 -2.16
N PHE A 557 -28.83 24.28 -3.05
CA PHE A 557 -28.45 24.88 -4.34
C PHE A 557 -29.62 24.91 -5.36
N HIS A 558 -30.79 24.41 -4.96
CA HIS A 558 -32.06 24.41 -5.69
C HIS A 558 -33.14 25.03 -4.80
#